data_AF-A0A1J5HWK2-F1
#
_entry.id   AF-A0A1J5HWK2-F1
#
_cell.length_a   1.000
_cell.length_b   1.000
_cell.length_c   1.000
_cell.angle_alpha   90.00
_cell.angle_beta   90.00
_cell.angle_gamma   90.00
#
_symmetry.space_group_name_H-M   'P 1'
#
loop_
_entity.id
_entity.type
_entity.pdbx_description
1 polymer ?
#
loop_
_entity_poly.entity_id
_entity_poly.type
_entity_poly.pdbx_seq_one_letter_code
_entity_poly.pdbx_strand_id
1 'polypeptide(L)'
;MEDVVLIETQEQWERLLDELGTLPCLAIDTESNGFFAYHERICLIQISTEATDYILDPLAVVDLGGLNRVFADPGIEKVFHAAANDISGLKRDFSFEFASVFDTAVACKMIGHRRLGLAHILEDHFGVELNKKWQRCDWGRRPLSDEQLRYARLDTHYLLPLRRQLMAELEAQDLLAQAREAFAGACQVPAQEPRFLGNGINRIHGAGQLNRAARAVLRTLCRHRDQMARQRDRAPFRILGNETLLRLAERQPRDLDELYKIKGLPKTFRKGAQAKRILSLIRQGRSDPDPASASPAEPAADDHPPSSQPLE
;
A
#
# COMPACT_ATOMS: atom_id res chain seq x y z
N MET A 1 -25.74 7.19 -16.28
CA MET A 1 -24.35 6.78 -16.03
C MET A 1 -24.35 5.27 -16.17
N GLU A 2 -23.55 4.74 -17.08
CA GLU A 2 -23.41 3.28 -17.20
C GLU A 2 -22.94 2.69 -15.87
N ASP A 3 -23.50 1.52 -15.57
CA ASP A 3 -23.22 0.79 -14.34
C ASP A 3 -21.80 0.21 -14.39
N VAL A 4 -21.14 0.25 -13.24
CA VAL A 4 -19.84 -0.41 -13.04
C VAL A 4 -20.01 -1.92 -13.19
N VAL A 5 -19.13 -2.57 -13.96
CA VAL A 5 -19.21 -4.01 -14.21
C VAL A 5 -18.34 -4.75 -13.22
N LEU A 6 -18.96 -5.47 -12.29
CA LEU A 6 -18.27 -6.28 -11.29
C LEU A 6 -17.96 -7.68 -11.85
N ILE A 7 -16.70 -8.09 -11.75
CA ILE A 7 -16.17 -9.37 -12.24
C ILE A 7 -15.81 -10.25 -11.04
N GLU A 8 -16.63 -11.26 -10.77
CA GLU A 8 -16.51 -12.14 -9.58
C GLU A 8 -16.43 -13.63 -9.95
N THR A 9 -16.47 -13.94 -11.24
CA THR A 9 -16.43 -15.32 -11.75
C THR A 9 -15.36 -15.48 -12.82
N GLN A 10 -14.83 -16.69 -12.93
CA GLN A 10 -13.82 -17.04 -13.94
C GLN A 10 -14.34 -16.80 -15.37
N GLU A 11 -15.61 -17.11 -15.65
CA GLU A 11 -16.22 -16.91 -16.98
C GLU A 11 -16.32 -15.42 -17.36
N GLN A 12 -16.73 -14.56 -16.42
CA GLN A 12 -16.73 -13.11 -16.65
C GLN A 12 -15.31 -12.59 -16.87
N TRP A 13 -14.35 -13.10 -16.12
CA TRP A 13 -12.95 -12.73 -16.24
C TRP A 13 -12.36 -13.13 -17.60
N GLU A 14 -12.59 -14.35 -18.08
CA GLU A 14 -12.08 -14.81 -19.38
C GLU A 14 -12.61 -13.96 -20.53
N ARG A 15 -13.90 -13.60 -20.49
CA ARG A 15 -14.50 -12.67 -21.48
C ARG A 15 -13.87 -11.29 -21.44
N LEU A 16 -13.66 -10.75 -20.24
CA LEU A 16 -13.00 -9.45 -20.08
C LEU A 16 -11.56 -9.52 -20.60
N LEU A 17 -10.83 -10.58 -20.30
CA LEU A 17 -9.44 -10.74 -20.74
C LEU A 17 -9.31 -10.71 -22.27
N ASP A 18 -10.21 -11.38 -22.99
CA ASP A 18 -10.24 -11.37 -24.45
C ASP A 18 -10.47 -9.95 -24.99
N GLU A 19 -11.37 -9.18 -24.37
CA GLU A 19 -11.59 -7.77 -24.71
C GLU A 19 -10.32 -6.94 -24.46
N LEU A 20 -9.75 -7.01 -23.25
CA LEU A 20 -8.60 -6.21 -22.84
C LEU A 20 -7.38 -6.44 -23.75
N GLY A 21 -7.18 -7.67 -24.25
CA GLY A 21 -6.09 -7.99 -25.18
C GLY A 21 -6.19 -7.32 -26.55
N THR A 22 -7.33 -6.72 -26.89
CA THR A 22 -7.53 -6.01 -28.17
C THR A 22 -7.40 -4.49 -28.05
N LEU A 23 -7.31 -3.97 -26.83
CA LEU A 23 -7.32 -2.54 -26.57
C LEU A 23 -5.91 -1.95 -26.64
N PRO A 24 -5.75 -0.72 -27.16
CA PRO A 24 -4.44 -0.07 -27.22
C PRO A 24 -4.00 0.50 -25.87
N CYS A 25 -4.94 0.72 -24.96
CA CYS A 25 -4.72 1.43 -23.70
C CYS A 25 -5.83 1.09 -22.70
N LEU A 26 -5.48 1.02 -21.42
CA LEU A 26 -6.41 0.82 -20.31
C LEU A 26 -5.86 1.46 -19.04
N ALA A 27 -6.74 1.86 -18.12
CA ALA A 27 -6.38 2.42 -16.83
C ALA A 27 -6.50 1.38 -15.73
N ILE A 28 -5.55 1.36 -14.80
CA ILE A 28 -5.49 0.41 -13.68
C ILE A 28 -5.32 1.16 -12.36
N ASP A 29 -6.01 0.67 -11.33
CA ASP A 29 -5.66 0.92 -9.92
C ASP A 29 -5.88 -0.35 -9.10
N THR A 30 -5.41 -0.37 -7.85
CA THR A 30 -5.61 -1.51 -6.94
C THR A 30 -6.01 -1.08 -5.54
N GLU A 31 -6.73 -1.95 -4.85
CA GLU A 31 -7.00 -1.79 -3.41
C GLU A 31 -6.50 -3.01 -2.62
N SER A 32 -5.83 -2.76 -1.48
CA SER A 32 -5.23 -3.81 -0.66
C SER A 32 -5.72 -3.79 0.79
N ASN A 33 -5.52 -4.90 1.51
CA ASN A 33 -5.93 -5.03 2.92
C ASN A 33 -4.79 -4.81 3.93
N GLY A 34 -3.68 -4.17 3.54
CA GLY A 34 -2.47 -4.03 4.37
C GLY A 34 -2.69 -3.31 5.72
N PHE A 35 -3.76 -2.52 5.84
CA PHE A 35 -4.20 -1.91 7.10
C PHE A 35 -4.79 -2.91 8.11
N PHE A 36 -5.13 -4.12 7.66
CA PHE A 36 -5.91 -5.10 8.41
C PHE A 36 -5.15 -6.42 8.56
N ALA A 37 -4.44 -6.87 7.52
CA ALA A 37 -3.69 -8.13 7.50
C ALA A 37 -2.19 -7.94 7.74
N TYR A 38 -1.49 -9.01 8.15
CA TYR A 38 -0.03 -9.03 8.17
C TYR A 38 0.52 -9.38 6.78
N HIS A 39 -0.09 -10.40 6.18
CA HIS A 39 0.10 -10.75 4.79
C HIS A 39 -0.84 -9.91 3.95
N GLU A 40 -0.36 -8.71 3.58
CA GLU A 40 -1.08 -7.86 2.64
C GLU A 40 -1.31 -8.59 1.32
N ARG A 41 -2.50 -8.41 0.77
CA ARG A 41 -2.86 -8.85 -0.57
C ARG A 41 -3.74 -7.82 -1.27
N ILE A 42 -3.68 -7.79 -2.58
CA ILE A 42 -4.60 -7.08 -3.46
C ILE A 42 -5.97 -7.74 -3.33
N CYS A 43 -6.97 -6.89 -3.08
CA CYS A 43 -8.35 -7.28 -2.84
C CYS A 43 -9.29 -6.71 -3.90
N LEU A 44 -8.84 -5.79 -4.74
CA LEU A 44 -9.58 -5.25 -5.88
C LEU A 44 -8.59 -4.82 -6.95
N ILE A 45 -8.96 -5.00 -8.21
CA ILE A 45 -8.27 -4.42 -9.36
C ILE A 45 -9.32 -3.64 -10.15
N GLN A 46 -9.11 -2.34 -10.28
CA GLN A 46 -9.96 -1.46 -11.07
C GLN A 46 -9.39 -1.40 -12.49
N ILE A 47 -10.25 -1.54 -13.50
CA ILE A 47 -9.85 -1.49 -14.91
C ILE A 47 -10.83 -0.60 -15.66
N SER A 48 -10.38 0.50 -16.23
CA SER A 48 -11.21 1.34 -17.10
C SER A 48 -10.71 1.29 -18.54
N THR A 49 -11.65 1.10 -19.45
CA THR A 49 -11.46 1.27 -20.90
C THR A 49 -12.12 2.58 -21.34
N GLU A 50 -12.09 2.91 -22.63
CA GLU A 50 -12.83 4.07 -23.14
C GLU A 50 -14.36 3.90 -23.03
N ALA A 51 -14.84 2.65 -22.93
CA ALA A 51 -16.27 2.34 -22.94
C ALA A 51 -16.79 1.94 -21.55
N THR A 52 -16.01 1.20 -20.76
CA THR A 52 -16.54 0.50 -19.58
C THR A 52 -15.57 0.59 -18.41
N ASP A 53 -16.13 0.72 -17.21
CA ASP A 53 -15.40 0.59 -15.95
C ASP A 53 -15.68 -0.78 -15.32
N TYR A 54 -14.62 -1.55 -15.12
CA TYR A 54 -14.63 -2.88 -14.53
C TYR A 54 -14.04 -2.85 -13.13
N ILE A 55 -14.64 -3.63 -12.24
CA ILE A 55 -14.10 -3.92 -10.92
C ILE A 55 -13.88 -5.42 -10.84
N LEU A 56 -12.61 -5.83 -10.81
CA LEU A 56 -12.22 -7.23 -10.74
C LEU A 56 -11.99 -7.64 -9.30
N ASP A 57 -12.66 -8.70 -8.85
CA ASP A 57 -12.47 -9.32 -7.55
C ASP A 57 -11.44 -10.47 -7.61
N PRO A 58 -10.16 -10.24 -7.26
CA PRO A 58 -9.13 -11.27 -7.27
C PRO A 58 -9.30 -12.30 -6.16
N LEU A 59 -10.23 -12.11 -5.21
CA LEU A 59 -10.52 -13.07 -4.15
C LEU A 59 -11.56 -14.10 -4.59
N ALA A 60 -12.37 -13.78 -5.60
CA ALA A 60 -13.40 -14.64 -6.15
C ALA A 60 -12.94 -15.36 -7.44
N VAL A 61 -12.14 -14.69 -8.27
CA VAL A 61 -11.57 -15.26 -9.49
C VAL A 61 -10.32 -16.09 -9.16
N VAL A 62 -10.27 -17.34 -9.64
CA VAL A 62 -9.25 -18.33 -9.23
C VAL A 62 -7.94 -18.14 -9.99
N ASP A 63 -8.00 -17.86 -11.29
CA ASP A 63 -6.82 -17.73 -12.14
C ASP A 63 -6.81 -16.41 -12.93
N LEU A 64 -5.95 -15.50 -12.51
CA LEU A 64 -5.68 -14.22 -13.16
C LEU A 64 -4.45 -14.24 -14.07
N GLY A 65 -3.79 -15.39 -14.26
CA GLY A 65 -2.52 -15.49 -14.97
C GLY A 65 -2.55 -14.97 -16.40
N GLY A 66 -3.73 -15.01 -17.04
CA GLY A 66 -3.96 -14.42 -18.36
C GLY A 66 -3.70 -12.91 -18.44
N LEU A 67 -3.90 -12.18 -17.34
CA LEU A 67 -3.71 -10.72 -17.28
C LEU A 67 -2.24 -10.34 -17.49
N ASN A 68 -1.29 -11.24 -17.20
CA ASN A 68 0.13 -11.00 -17.49
C ASN A 68 0.37 -10.75 -18.99
N ARG A 69 -0.42 -11.38 -19.88
CA ARG A 69 -0.32 -11.17 -21.32
C ARG A 69 -0.66 -9.73 -21.70
N VAL A 70 -1.55 -9.07 -20.95
CA VAL A 70 -1.95 -7.69 -21.17
C VAL A 70 -0.93 -6.72 -20.53
N PHE A 71 -0.53 -7.00 -19.29
CA PHE A 71 0.42 -6.15 -18.56
C PHE A 71 1.85 -6.17 -19.14
N ALA A 72 2.30 -7.32 -19.63
CA ALA A 72 3.62 -7.46 -20.24
C ALA A 72 3.67 -7.04 -21.71
N ASP A 73 2.52 -6.85 -22.39
CA ASP A 73 2.49 -6.45 -23.80
C ASP A 73 2.87 -4.95 -23.95
N PRO A 74 3.94 -4.61 -24.68
CA PRO A 74 4.30 -3.22 -24.94
C PRO A 74 3.31 -2.49 -25.87
N GLY A 75 2.49 -3.21 -26.63
CA GLY A 75 1.45 -2.67 -27.51
C GLY A 75 0.19 -2.19 -26.80
N ILE A 76 0.02 -2.55 -25.53
CA ILE A 76 -1.11 -2.13 -24.69
C ILE A 76 -0.55 -1.17 -23.63
N GLU A 77 -0.93 0.10 -23.63
CA GLU A 77 -0.48 1.05 -22.62
C GLU A 77 -1.29 0.89 -21.32
N LYS A 78 -0.60 0.82 -20.17
CA LYS A 78 -1.24 0.75 -18.85
C LYS A 78 -1.11 2.09 -18.15
N VAL A 79 -2.23 2.78 -18.00
CA VAL A 79 -2.28 4.09 -17.33
C VAL A 79 -2.54 3.89 -15.85
N PHE A 80 -1.65 4.44 -15.03
CA PHE A 80 -1.75 4.43 -13.57
C PHE A 80 -1.67 5.87 -13.04
N HIS A 81 -1.99 6.02 -11.76
CA HIS A 81 -1.64 7.21 -11.00
C HIS A 81 -0.76 6.82 -9.82
N ALA A 82 0.50 7.26 -9.81
CA ALA A 82 1.49 6.87 -8.79
C ALA A 82 1.70 5.34 -8.71
N ALA A 83 2.02 4.73 -9.84
CA ALA A 83 1.94 3.29 -10.13
C ALA A 83 2.81 2.37 -9.26
N ALA A 84 3.82 2.93 -8.58
CA ALA A 84 4.90 2.14 -7.98
C ALA A 84 4.38 1.12 -6.95
N ASN A 85 3.41 1.50 -6.10
CA ASN A 85 2.86 0.60 -5.10
C ASN A 85 1.97 -0.48 -5.72
N ASP A 86 1.14 -0.10 -6.69
CA ASP A 86 0.24 -1.02 -7.41
C ASP A 86 1.04 -2.07 -8.17
N ILE A 87 2.04 -1.65 -8.96
CA ILE A 87 2.93 -2.56 -9.70
C ILE A 87 3.67 -3.49 -8.74
N SER A 88 4.21 -2.96 -7.63
CA SER A 88 4.92 -3.76 -6.63
C SER A 88 4.02 -4.80 -5.95
N GLY A 89 2.77 -4.44 -5.67
CA GLY A 89 1.74 -5.34 -5.13
C GLY A 89 1.28 -6.40 -6.13
N LEU A 90 1.04 -6.01 -7.38
CA LEU A 90 0.64 -6.92 -8.47
C LEU A 90 1.74 -7.95 -8.76
N LYS A 91 3.01 -7.54 -8.72
CA LYS A 91 4.17 -8.43 -8.77
C LYS A 91 4.23 -9.39 -7.59
N ARG A 92 4.00 -8.90 -6.37
CA ARG A 92 4.04 -9.72 -5.15
C ARG A 92 2.98 -10.83 -5.18
N ASP A 93 1.75 -10.49 -5.56
CA ASP A 93 0.62 -11.42 -5.43
C ASP A 93 0.43 -12.32 -6.65
N PHE A 94 0.75 -11.82 -7.84
CA PHE A 94 0.46 -12.50 -9.11
C PHE A 94 1.67 -12.70 -10.02
N SER A 95 2.85 -12.22 -9.62
CA SER A 95 4.09 -12.32 -10.42
C SER A 95 3.97 -11.67 -11.81
N PHE A 96 3.14 -10.63 -11.94
CA PHE A 96 2.95 -9.94 -13.22
C PHE A 96 4.17 -9.11 -13.62
N GLU A 97 4.43 -9.09 -14.92
CA GLU A 97 5.41 -8.21 -15.54
C GLU A 97 4.70 -7.04 -16.21
N PHE A 98 5.41 -5.92 -16.35
CA PHE A 98 4.84 -4.68 -16.87
C PHE A 98 5.72 -4.12 -17.99
N ALA A 99 5.07 -3.72 -19.07
CA ALA A 99 5.64 -2.91 -20.15
C ALA A 99 4.69 -1.74 -20.46
N SER A 100 5.16 -0.68 -21.11
CA SER A 100 4.31 0.41 -21.60
C SER A 100 3.39 1.02 -20.51
N VAL A 101 3.98 1.44 -19.39
CA VAL A 101 3.25 2.16 -18.34
C VAL A 101 3.23 3.66 -18.66
N PHE A 102 2.11 4.32 -18.38
CA PHE A 102 2.01 5.77 -18.29
C PHE A 102 1.59 6.15 -16.87
N ASP A 103 2.46 6.82 -16.12
CA ASP A 103 2.15 7.25 -14.76
C ASP A 103 1.74 8.73 -14.76
N THR A 104 0.46 8.99 -14.53
CA THR A 104 -0.11 10.33 -14.53
C THR A 104 0.46 11.21 -13.42
N ALA A 105 0.82 10.67 -12.25
CA ALA A 105 1.42 11.45 -11.17
C ALA A 105 2.85 11.90 -11.54
N VAL A 106 3.62 11.03 -12.19
CA VAL A 106 4.95 11.37 -12.71
C VAL A 106 4.84 12.42 -13.82
N ALA A 107 3.89 12.27 -14.75
CA ALA A 107 3.64 13.25 -15.80
C ALA A 107 3.29 14.63 -15.20
N CYS A 108 2.35 14.70 -14.27
CA CYS A 108 1.98 15.92 -13.56
C CYS A 108 3.18 16.57 -12.85
N LYS A 109 4.02 15.77 -12.18
CA LYS A 109 5.23 16.27 -11.52
C LYS A 109 6.20 16.91 -12.50
N MET A 110 6.39 16.32 -13.68
CA MET A 110 7.29 16.83 -14.70
C MET A 110 6.79 18.11 -15.35
N ILE A 111 5.48 18.19 -15.62
CA ILE A 111 4.79 19.38 -16.13
C ILE A 111 4.85 20.54 -15.10
N GLY A 112 4.99 20.23 -13.80
CA GLY A 112 5.14 21.21 -12.73
C GLY A 112 3.90 21.41 -11.87
N HIS A 113 2.97 20.46 -11.86
CA HIS A 113 1.85 20.46 -10.92
C HIS A 113 2.38 20.38 -9.48
N ARG A 114 1.77 21.16 -8.58
CA ARG A 114 2.21 21.25 -7.18
C ARG A 114 1.61 20.16 -6.29
N ARG A 115 0.34 19.84 -6.53
CA ARG A 115 -0.41 18.80 -5.81
C ARG A 115 -0.48 17.60 -6.73
N LEU A 116 0.09 16.47 -6.32
CA LEU A 116 0.22 15.31 -7.20
C LEU A 116 -0.84 14.25 -6.94
N GLY A 117 -1.56 14.35 -5.83
CA GLY A 117 -2.63 13.44 -5.49
C GLY A 117 -3.77 13.38 -6.50
N LEU A 118 -4.22 12.16 -6.82
CA LEU A 118 -5.33 11.91 -7.75
C LEU A 118 -6.54 12.81 -7.50
N ALA A 119 -7.03 12.92 -6.27
CA ALA A 119 -8.18 13.78 -5.94
C ALA A 119 -7.98 15.24 -6.35
N HIS A 120 -6.79 15.80 -6.13
CA HIS A 120 -6.48 17.17 -6.53
C HIS A 120 -6.38 17.29 -8.04
N ILE A 121 -5.77 16.31 -8.71
CA ILE A 121 -5.67 16.30 -10.17
C ILE A 121 -7.05 16.17 -10.82
N LEU A 122 -7.92 15.31 -10.29
CA LEU A 122 -9.28 15.16 -10.81
C LEU A 122 -10.17 16.38 -10.53
N GLU A 123 -9.99 17.03 -9.37
CA GLU A 123 -10.64 18.31 -9.06
C GLU A 123 -10.18 19.39 -10.05
N ASP A 124 -8.87 19.54 -10.26
CA ASP A 124 -8.30 20.61 -11.10
C ASP A 124 -8.63 20.41 -12.60
N HIS A 125 -8.64 19.17 -13.09
CA HIS A 125 -8.87 18.87 -14.52
C HIS A 125 -10.32 18.60 -14.90
N PHE A 126 -11.13 18.06 -13.98
CA PHE A 126 -12.49 17.61 -14.27
C PHE A 126 -13.55 18.17 -13.31
N GLY A 127 -13.17 18.92 -12.27
CA GLY A 127 -14.10 19.39 -11.24
C GLY A 127 -14.70 18.26 -10.40
N VAL A 128 -14.01 17.11 -10.32
CA VAL A 128 -14.49 15.91 -9.63
C VAL A 128 -13.94 15.88 -8.21
N GLU A 129 -14.83 15.87 -7.21
CA GLU A 129 -14.45 15.71 -5.81
C GLU A 129 -14.45 14.23 -5.39
N LEU A 130 -13.28 13.69 -5.06
CA LEU A 130 -13.17 12.34 -4.50
C LEU A 130 -13.46 12.31 -3.00
N ASN A 131 -14.39 11.46 -2.59
CA ASN A 131 -14.74 11.28 -1.18
C ASN A 131 -13.80 10.28 -0.49
N LYS A 132 -13.00 10.74 0.47
CA LYS A 132 -12.03 9.91 1.22
C LYS A 132 -12.64 8.83 2.17
N LYS A 133 -13.96 8.63 2.17
CA LYS A 133 -14.69 7.72 3.10
C LYS A 133 -14.16 6.28 3.09
N TRP A 134 -13.83 5.73 1.93
CA TRP A 134 -13.51 4.31 1.78
C TRP A 134 -12.02 3.99 1.74
N GLN A 135 -11.18 5.02 1.69
CA GLN A 135 -9.73 4.93 1.58
C GLN A 135 -9.03 4.05 2.63
N ARG A 136 -9.64 3.89 3.82
CA ARG A 136 -9.10 3.08 4.94
C ARG A 136 -10.02 1.92 5.33
N CYS A 137 -10.92 1.51 4.44
CA CYS A 137 -11.82 0.40 4.69
C CYS A 137 -11.11 -0.95 4.51
N ASP A 138 -11.76 -2.02 4.98
CA ASP A 138 -11.25 -3.37 4.86
C ASP A 138 -11.68 -3.96 3.52
N TRP A 139 -10.91 -3.68 2.47
CA TRP A 139 -11.18 -4.17 1.11
C TRP A 139 -11.16 -5.70 0.98
N GLY A 140 -10.68 -6.42 2.00
CA GLY A 140 -10.76 -7.88 2.06
C GLY A 140 -12.14 -8.42 2.46
N ARG A 141 -13.10 -7.56 2.82
CA ARG A 141 -14.46 -7.98 3.20
C ARG A 141 -15.38 -8.14 1.99
N ARG A 142 -16.29 -9.11 2.07
CA ARG A 142 -17.33 -9.37 1.08
C ARG A 142 -18.71 -9.52 1.74
N PRO A 143 -19.80 -9.20 1.00
CA PRO A 143 -19.80 -8.57 -0.34
C PRO A 143 -19.35 -7.10 -0.29
N LEU A 144 -18.92 -6.56 -1.43
CA LEU A 144 -18.70 -5.11 -1.58
C LEU A 144 -20.04 -4.39 -1.70
N SER A 145 -20.17 -3.23 -1.08
CA SER A 145 -21.37 -2.39 -1.22
C SER A 145 -21.30 -1.52 -2.48
N ASP A 146 -22.45 -1.11 -3.00
CA ASP A 146 -22.50 -0.23 -4.18
C ASP A 146 -21.74 1.09 -3.97
N GLU A 147 -21.69 1.60 -2.74
CA GLU A 147 -20.90 2.79 -2.41
C GLU A 147 -19.39 2.54 -2.55
N GLN A 148 -18.91 1.35 -2.21
CA GLN A 148 -17.51 0.97 -2.38
C GLN A 148 -17.17 0.80 -3.86
N LEU A 149 -18.06 0.16 -4.64
CA LEU A 149 -17.87 -0.01 -6.08
C LEU A 149 -17.83 1.34 -6.82
N ARG A 150 -18.75 2.26 -6.47
CA ARG A 150 -18.74 3.62 -7.02
C ARG A 150 -17.50 4.42 -6.63
N TYR A 151 -17.02 4.24 -5.40
CA TYR A 151 -15.77 4.87 -4.96
C TYR A 151 -14.59 4.35 -5.79
N ALA A 152 -14.39 3.03 -5.82
CA ALA A 152 -13.26 2.40 -6.51
C ALA A 152 -13.23 2.72 -8.01
N ARG A 153 -14.40 2.79 -8.65
CA ARG A 153 -14.54 3.20 -10.07
C ARG A 153 -13.81 4.51 -10.37
N LEU A 154 -13.91 5.50 -9.48
CA LEU A 154 -13.40 6.84 -9.76
C LEU A 154 -11.88 6.90 -9.83
N ASP A 155 -11.20 5.90 -9.28
CA ASP A 155 -9.74 5.84 -9.29
C ASP A 155 -9.17 5.61 -10.70
N THR A 156 -9.94 4.96 -11.59
CA THR A 156 -9.51 4.68 -12.99
C THR A 156 -10.33 5.39 -14.06
N HIS A 157 -11.60 5.71 -13.79
CA HIS A 157 -12.55 6.24 -14.79
C HIS A 157 -12.01 7.45 -15.56
N TYR A 158 -11.34 8.37 -14.86
CA TYR A 158 -10.84 9.61 -15.45
C TYR A 158 -9.38 9.53 -15.93
N LEU A 159 -8.68 8.42 -15.71
CA LEU A 159 -7.26 8.32 -16.03
C LEU A 159 -6.96 8.33 -17.53
N LEU A 160 -7.81 7.71 -18.37
CA LEU A 160 -7.61 7.75 -19.82
C LEU A 160 -7.81 9.18 -20.41
N PRO A 161 -8.89 9.91 -20.07
CA PRO A 161 -8.99 11.33 -20.40
C PRO A 161 -7.82 12.17 -19.88
N LEU A 162 -7.40 11.96 -18.63
CA LEU A 162 -6.28 12.68 -18.02
C LEU A 162 -4.98 12.43 -18.77
N ARG A 163 -4.68 11.17 -19.07
CA ARG A 163 -3.51 10.77 -19.86
C ARG A 163 -3.45 11.50 -21.19
N ARG A 164 -4.58 11.67 -21.89
CA ARG A 164 -4.60 12.42 -23.17
C ARG A 164 -4.19 13.88 -23.00
N GLN A 165 -4.70 14.55 -21.95
CA GLN A 165 -4.32 15.94 -21.64
C GLN A 165 -2.84 16.04 -21.29
N LEU A 166 -2.37 15.19 -20.38
CA LEU A 166 -0.97 15.20 -19.92
C LEU A 166 0.01 14.83 -21.04
N MET A 167 -0.36 13.92 -21.95
CA MET A 167 0.47 13.60 -23.13
C MET A 167 0.68 14.83 -24.01
N ALA A 168 -0.40 15.56 -24.33
CA ALA A 168 -0.31 16.77 -25.15
C ALA A 168 0.53 17.87 -24.47
N GLU A 169 0.42 18.00 -23.15
CA GLU A 169 1.22 18.96 -22.38
C GLU A 169 2.71 18.58 -22.31
N LEU A 170 3.02 17.30 -22.12
CA LEU A 170 4.40 16.79 -22.18
C LEU A 170 5.03 17.03 -23.56
N GLU A 171 4.27 16.84 -24.64
CA GLU A 171 4.73 17.13 -26.01
C GLU A 171 4.94 18.64 -26.22
N ALA A 172 4.00 19.47 -25.79
CA ALA A 172 4.10 20.92 -25.92
C ALA A 172 5.30 21.53 -25.16
N GLN A 173 5.74 20.88 -24.09
CA GLN A 173 6.88 21.29 -23.28
C GLN A 173 8.19 20.55 -23.62
N ASP A 174 8.19 19.69 -24.64
CA ASP A 174 9.36 18.86 -25.04
C ASP A 174 9.89 17.96 -23.89
N LEU A 175 8.99 17.50 -23.02
CA LEU A 175 9.29 16.64 -21.86
C LEU A 175 9.02 15.15 -22.11
N LEU A 176 8.41 14.81 -23.24
CA LEU A 176 7.91 13.45 -23.50
C LEU A 176 9.00 12.37 -23.43
N ALA A 177 10.20 12.65 -23.96
CA ALA A 177 11.29 11.67 -23.94
C ALA A 177 11.73 11.35 -22.50
N GLN A 178 11.88 12.37 -21.65
CA GLN A 178 12.23 12.22 -20.25
C GLN A 178 11.11 11.53 -19.47
N ALA A 179 9.84 11.82 -19.80
CA ALA A 179 8.69 11.20 -19.14
C ALA A 179 8.63 9.69 -19.44
N ARG A 180 8.87 9.28 -20.69
CA ARG A 180 8.94 7.87 -21.07
C ARG A 180 10.04 7.11 -20.32
N GLU A 181 11.20 7.71 -20.13
CA GLU A 181 12.27 7.11 -19.31
C GLU A 181 11.84 6.95 -17.85
N ALA A 182 11.21 7.98 -17.27
CA ALA A 182 10.69 7.90 -15.91
C ALA A 182 9.61 6.82 -15.75
N PHE A 183 8.70 6.69 -16.72
CA PHE A 183 7.67 5.65 -16.71
C PHE A 183 8.26 4.24 -16.84
N ALA A 184 9.30 4.06 -17.65
CA ALA A 184 10.02 2.79 -17.76
C ALA A 184 10.61 2.36 -16.42
N GLY A 185 11.04 3.32 -15.58
CA GLY A 185 11.47 3.05 -14.21
C GLY A 185 10.37 2.42 -13.33
N ALA A 186 9.11 2.84 -13.51
CA ALA A 186 7.98 2.26 -12.77
C ALA A 186 7.77 0.77 -13.09
N CYS A 187 7.97 0.37 -14.36
CA CYS A 187 7.90 -1.04 -14.77
C CYS A 187 8.95 -1.92 -14.06
N GLN A 188 10.09 -1.34 -13.66
CA GLN A 188 11.21 -2.06 -13.04
C GLN A 188 11.11 -2.13 -11.51
N VAL A 189 10.08 -1.54 -10.90
CA VAL A 189 9.87 -1.59 -9.45
C VAL A 189 9.82 -3.06 -8.98
N PRO A 190 10.61 -3.47 -7.98
CA PRO A 190 10.61 -4.85 -7.51
C PRO A 190 9.30 -5.21 -6.82
N ALA A 191 9.01 -6.51 -6.73
CA ALA A 191 7.90 -7.02 -5.93
C ALA A 191 8.06 -6.56 -4.47
N GLN A 192 6.95 -6.18 -3.83
CA GLN A 192 7.01 -5.67 -2.47
C GLN A 192 7.46 -6.78 -1.52
N GLU A 193 8.57 -6.55 -0.81
CA GLU A 193 8.99 -7.47 0.24
C GLU A 193 8.03 -7.43 1.44
N PRO A 194 7.89 -8.56 2.18
CA PRO A 194 7.12 -8.58 3.42
C PRO A 194 7.57 -7.48 4.38
N ARG A 195 6.65 -6.60 4.78
CA ARG A 195 6.96 -5.34 5.51
C ARG A 195 7.76 -5.49 6.80
N PHE A 196 7.79 -6.66 7.43
CA PHE A 196 8.52 -6.86 8.69
C PHE A 196 9.45 -8.08 8.63
N LEU A 197 10.75 -7.78 8.52
CA LEU A 197 11.84 -8.72 8.71
C LEU A 197 12.59 -8.36 10.02
N GLY A 198 11.93 -8.48 11.18
CA GLY A 198 12.54 -8.54 12.53
C GLY A 198 13.39 -7.36 13.05
N ASN A 199 13.85 -6.45 12.20
CA ASN A 199 14.90 -5.45 12.47
C ASN A 199 14.37 -4.01 12.40
N GLY A 200 13.07 -3.84 12.16
CA GLY A 200 12.41 -2.59 11.78
C GLY A 200 12.28 -1.50 12.86
N ILE A 201 13.15 -1.45 13.87
CA ILE A 201 13.13 -0.32 14.82
C ILE A 201 13.43 1.01 14.12
N ASN A 202 14.27 1.00 13.08
CA ASN A 202 14.65 2.20 12.34
C ASN A 202 13.49 2.79 11.54
N ARG A 203 12.43 2.01 11.29
CA ARG A 203 11.22 2.45 10.60
C ARG A 203 10.24 3.16 11.55
N ILE A 204 10.37 2.96 12.86
CA ILE A 204 9.51 3.63 13.84
C ILE A 204 10.03 5.06 14.05
N HIS A 205 9.25 6.05 13.59
CA HIS A 205 9.53 7.46 13.86
C HIS A 205 9.73 7.70 15.37
N GLY A 206 10.79 8.41 15.76
CA GLY A 206 11.16 8.63 17.15
C GLY A 206 12.07 7.55 17.77
N ALA A 207 12.23 6.37 17.15
CA ALA A 207 13.14 5.33 17.67
C ALA A 207 14.61 5.77 17.71
N GLY A 208 15.03 6.69 16.83
CA GLY A 208 16.37 7.27 16.82
C GLY A 208 16.70 8.14 18.03
N GLN A 209 15.68 8.66 18.74
CA GLN A 209 15.86 9.52 19.92
C GLN A 209 16.06 8.68 21.21
N LEU A 210 15.83 7.37 21.13
CA LEU A 210 15.94 6.48 22.27
C LEU A 210 17.41 6.19 22.63
N ASN A 211 17.70 6.19 23.93
CA ASN A 211 18.99 5.73 24.43
C ASN A 211 19.22 4.23 24.11
N ARG A 212 20.47 3.77 24.27
CA ARG A 212 20.87 2.39 23.92
C ARG A 212 20.00 1.32 24.61
N ALA A 213 19.71 1.49 25.90
CA ALA A 213 18.89 0.54 26.65
C ALA A 213 17.44 0.50 26.16
N ALA A 214 16.85 1.66 25.89
CA ALA A 214 15.51 1.77 25.34
C ALA A 214 15.43 1.17 23.92
N ARG A 215 16.45 1.38 23.06
CA ARG A 215 16.50 0.73 21.74
C ARG A 215 16.58 -0.79 21.82
N ALA A 216 17.32 -1.34 22.78
CA ALA A 216 17.38 -2.78 23.01
C ALA A 216 16.00 -3.34 23.39
N VAL A 217 15.31 -2.70 24.35
CA VAL A 217 13.93 -3.04 24.71
C VAL A 217 12.98 -2.92 23.52
N LEU A 218 13.07 -1.83 22.75
CA LEU A 218 12.23 -1.60 21.58
C LEU A 218 12.39 -2.72 20.55
N ARG A 219 13.62 -3.19 20.26
CA ARG A 219 13.85 -4.33 19.36
C ARG A 219 13.15 -5.59 19.83
N THR A 220 13.32 -5.94 21.11
CA THR A 220 12.67 -7.13 21.69
C THR A 220 11.15 -7.05 21.58
N LEU A 221 10.57 -5.88 21.87
CA LEU A 221 9.13 -5.65 21.74
C LEU A 221 8.65 -5.69 20.29
N CYS A 222 9.42 -5.11 19.35
CA CYS A 222 9.11 -5.14 17.92
C CYS A 222 9.09 -6.58 17.38
N ARG A 223 10.10 -7.39 17.72
CA ARG A 223 10.13 -8.83 17.35
C ARG A 223 8.92 -9.58 17.91
N HIS A 224 8.50 -9.29 19.14
CA HIS A 224 7.33 -9.93 19.71
C HIS A 224 6.02 -9.49 19.03
N ARG A 225 5.87 -8.19 18.77
CA ARG A 225 4.73 -7.63 18.04
C ARG A 225 4.61 -8.28 16.67
N ASP A 226 5.73 -8.40 15.97
CA ASP A 226 5.83 -9.03 14.66
C ASP A 226 5.37 -10.50 14.69
N GLN A 227 5.91 -11.30 15.59
CA GLN A 227 5.47 -12.70 15.77
C GLN A 227 3.96 -12.81 16.04
N MET A 228 3.42 -11.92 16.89
CA MET A 228 1.99 -11.91 17.19
C MET A 228 1.13 -11.48 16.00
N ALA A 229 1.63 -10.52 15.21
CA ALA A 229 0.99 -9.98 14.02
C ALA A 229 0.91 -11.08 12.94
N ARG A 230 2.03 -11.75 12.68
CA ARG A 230 2.12 -12.90 11.77
C ARG A 230 1.22 -14.06 12.19
N GLN A 231 1.25 -14.46 13.46
CA GLN A 231 0.42 -15.56 13.98
C GLN A 231 -1.09 -15.30 13.86
N ARG A 232 -1.50 -14.03 13.90
CA ARG A 232 -2.91 -13.64 13.87
C ARG A 232 -3.35 -13.10 12.51
N ASP A 233 -2.42 -13.06 11.55
CA ASP A 233 -2.54 -12.33 10.30
C ASP A 233 -3.19 -10.95 10.48
N ARG A 234 -2.56 -10.12 11.32
CA ARG A 234 -3.01 -8.75 11.59
C ARG A 234 -1.92 -7.74 11.38
N ALA A 235 -2.27 -6.57 10.86
CA ALA A 235 -1.33 -5.46 10.72
C ALA A 235 -0.62 -5.16 12.07
N PRO A 236 0.73 -5.02 12.10
CA PRO A 236 1.49 -4.90 13.35
C PRO A 236 1.00 -3.80 14.29
N PHE A 237 0.65 -2.63 13.77
CA PHE A 237 0.17 -1.50 14.57
C PHE A 237 -1.17 -1.79 15.28
N ARG A 238 -1.97 -2.75 14.79
CA ARG A 238 -3.20 -3.23 15.46
C ARG A 238 -2.94 -4.19 16.60
N ILE A 239 -1.78 -4.85 16.62
CA ILE A 239 -1.33 -5.61 17.78
C ILE A 239 -0.89 -4.63 18.87
N LEU A 240 0.06 -3.75 18.56
CA LEU A 240 0.58 -2.74 19.48
C LEU A 240 1.08 -1.53 18.68
N GLY A 241 0.48 -0.37 18.90
CA GLY A 241 0.81 0.86 18.16
C GLY A 241 2.24 1.36 18.41
N ASN A 242 2.81 2.05 17.43
CA ASN A 242 4.18 2.59 17.45
C ASN A 242 4.41 3.48 18.69
N GLU A 243 3.49 4.41 18.96
CA GLU A 243 3.51 5.26 20.15
C GLU A 243 3.57 4.49 21.48
N THR A 244 2.81 3.40 21.58
CA THR A 244 2.79 2.59 22.80
C THR A 244 4.08 1.80 22.95
N LEU A 245 4.65 1.29 21.85
CA LEU A 245 5.97 0.64 21.85
C LEU A 245 7.07 1.57 22.33
N LEU A 246 7.12 2.80 21.80
CA LEU A 246 8.09 3.82 22.21
C LEU A 246 7.97 4.10 23.72
N ARG A 247 6.75 4.35 24.21
CA ARG A 247 6.52 4.60 25.65
C ARG A 247 6.93 3.42 26.54
N LEU A 248 6.71 2.18 26.09
CA LEU A 248 7.14 0.98 26.81
C LEU A 248 8.67 0.88 26.86
N ALA A 249 9.33 1.19 25.75
CA ALA A 249 10.78 1.18 25.63
C ALA A 249 11.47 2.28 26.45
N GLU A 250 10.86 3.47 26.52
CA GLU A 250 11.35 4.60 27.31
C GLU A 250 11.14 4.39 28.81
N ARG A 251 9.90 4.12 29.22
CA ARG A 251 9.53 4.04 30.65
C ARG A 251 10.00 2.75 31.28
N GLN A 252 10.06 1.68 30.51
CA GLN A 252 10.46 0.34 30.94
C GLN A 252 9.79 -0.05 32.28
N PRO A 253 8.49 -0.33 32.32
CA PRO A 253 7.82 -0.76 33.54
C PRO A 253 8.46 -2.03 34.14
N ARG A 254 8.55 -2.08 35.47
CA ARG A 254 9.13 -3.20 36.24
C ARG A 254 8.07 -4.14 36.82
N ASP A 255 6.86 -3.62 37.01
CA ASP A 255 5.71 -4.34 37.55
C ASP A 255 4.42 -4.02 36.77
N LEU A 256 3.33 -4.66 37.18
CA LEU A 256 2.03 -4.51 36.53
C LEU A 256 1.45 -3.11 36.74
N ASP A 257 1.69 -2.46 37.87
CA ASP A 257 1.13 -1.16 38.19
C ASP A 257 1.75 -0.06 37.32
N GLU A 258 3.06 -0.11 37.09
CA GLU A 258 3.76 0.74 36.14
C GLU A 258 3.32 0.48 34.70
N LEU A 259 3.14 -0.80 34.32
CA LEU A 259 2.67 -1.18 32.99
C LEU A 259 1.27 -0.61 32.71
N TYR A 260 0.36 -0.66 33.67
CA TYR A 260 -1.01 -0.17 33.49
C TYR A 260 -1.11 1.36 33.34
N LYS A 261 -0.10 2.10 33.81
CA LYS A 261 0.01 3.56 33.62
C LYS A 261 0.46 3.94 32.20
N ILE A 262 0.83 2.98 31.34
CA ILE A 262 1.21 3.27 29.96
C ILE A 262 -0.02 3.65 29.12
N LYS A 263 -0.06 4.91 28.68
CA LYS A 263 -1.10 5.43 27.78
C LYS A 263 -1.05 4.69 26.44
N GLY A 264 -2.21 4.21 25.98
CA GLY A 264 -2.35 3.50 24.70
C GLY A 264 -2.08 1.99 24.78
N LEU A 265 -1.85 1.44 25.98
CA LEU A 265 -1.70 -0.02 26.16
C LEU A 265 -3.03 -0.75 25.86
N PRO A 266 -3.08 -1.64 24.85
CA PRO A 266 -4.30 -2.38 24.51
C PRO A 266 -4.82 -3.25 25.66
N LYS A 267 -6.14 -3.48 25.71
CA LYS A 267 -6.79 -4.31 26.76
C LYS A 267 -6.16 -5.69 26.90
N THR A 268 -5.74 -6.30 25.78
CA THR A 268 -5.07 -7.61 25.74
C THR A 268 -3.79 -7.64 26.58
N PHE A 269 -3.03 -6.54 26.62
CA PHE A 269 -1.79 -6.43 27.40
C PHE A 269 -2.01 -5.89 28.82
N ARG A 270 -3.26 -5.64 29.23
CA ARG A 270 -3.62 -5.23 30.60
C ARG A 270 -4.05 -6.39 31.49
N LYS A 271 -4.05 -7.64 30.99
CA LYS A 271 -4.58 -8.79 31.73
C LYS A 271 -3.68 -10.03 31.61
N GLY A 272 -3.67 -10.84 32.68
CA GLY A 272 -3.21 -12.23 32.66
C GLY A 272 -1.78 -12.45 32.16
N ALA A 273 -1.62 -13.47 31.31
CA ALA A 273 -0.32 -13.92 30.82
C ALA A 273 0.37 -12.92 29.87
N GLN A 274 -0.39 -12.14 29.09
CA GLN A 274 0.17 -11.19 28.12
C GLN A 274 0.83 -9.98 28.81
N ALA A 275 0.23 -9.49 29.90
CA ALA A 275 0.85 -8.43 30.71
C ALA A 275 2.20 -8.90 31.31
N LYS A 276 2.22 -10.12 31.87
CA LYS A 276 3.45 -10.75 32.39
C LYS A 276 4.49 -10.98 31.28
N ARG A 277 4.04 -11.34 30.07
CA ARG A 277 4.91 -11.53 28.90
C ARG A 277 5.60 -10.23 28.49
N ILE A 278 4.88 -9.10 28.43
CA ILE A 278 5.48 -7.81 28.10
C ILE A 278 6.54 -7.40 29.14
N LEU A 279 6.27 -7.55 30.43
CA LEU A 279 7.26 -7.27 31.48
C LEU A 279 8.49 -8.17 31.37
N SER A 280 8.29 -9.45 31.06
CA SER A 280 9.39 -10.40 30.80
C SER A 280 10.24 -9.97 29.60
N LEU A 281 9.61 -9.52 28.51
CA LEU A 281 10.31 -9.03 27.30
C LEU A 281 11.07 -7.74 27.56
N ILE A 282 10.52 -6.81 28.35
CA ILE A 282 11.23 -5.58 28.77
C ILE A 282 12.45 -5.95 29.59
N ARG A 283 12.30 -6.86 30.56
CA ARG A 283 13.43 -7.36 31.36
C ARG A 283 14.49 -8.00 30.47
N GLN A 284 14.09 -8.83 29.50
CA GLN A 284 14.99 -9.44 28.53
C GLN A 284 15.74 -8.39 27.70
N GLY A 285 15.04 -7.40 27.16
CA GLY A 285 15.65 -6.35 26.34
C GLY A 285 16.65 -5.46 27.09
N ARG A 286 16.47 -5.28 28.41
CA ARG A 286 17.48 -4.61 29.26
C ARG A 286 18.75 -5.42 29.41
N SER A 287 18.63 -6.74 29.42
CA SER A 287 19.75 -7.68 29.58
C SER A 287 20.42 -8.03 28.25
N ASP A 288 19.88 -7.59 27.10
CA ASP A 288 20.40 -7.88 25.76
C ASP A 288 21.59 -6.96 25.45
N PRO A 289 22.84 -7.47 25.40
CA PRO A 289 23.99 -6.67 25.03
C PRO A 289 23.89 -6.35 23.53
N ASP A 290 23.62 -5.09 23.22
CA ASP A 290 23.41 -4.60 21.87
C ASP A 290 24.49 -5.06 20.85
N PRO A 291 24.14 -5.72 19.74
CA PRO A 291 25.04 -6.03 18.64
C PRO A 291 25.33 -4.77 17.79
N ALA A 292 25.98 -3.77 18.39
CA ALA A 292 26.52 -2.63 17.67
C ALA A 292 27.90 -2.99 17.07
N SER A 293 27.95 -4.01 16.20
CA SER A 293 29.14 -4.31 15.37
C SER A 293 28.82 -4.55 13.89
N ALA A 294 27.61 -4.26 13.39
CA ALA A 294 27.31 -4.37 11.95
C ALA A 294 26.57 -3.14 11.41
N SER A 295 27.38 -2.17 10.96
CA SER A 295 27.16 -1.10 9.95
C SER A 295 26.02 -0.08 10.07
N PRO A 296 26.22 1.12 9.47
CA PRO A 296 25.32 2.26 9.58
C PRO A 296 24.05 2.07 8.75
N ALA A 297 22.96 2.66 9.24
CA ALA A 297 21.63 2.58 8.67
C ALA A 297 21.54 3.32 7.32
N GLU A 298 20.98 2.65 6.31
CA GLU A 298 20.40 3.30 5.14
C GLU A 298 19.13 4.09 5.55
N PRO A 299 18.84 5.21 4.88
CA PRO A 299 17.64 6.00 5.17
C PRO A 299 16.41 5.22 4.70
N ALA A 300 15.55 4.80 5.62
CA ALA A 300 14.27 4.17 5.30
C ALA A 300 13.13 5.19 5.41
N ALA A 301 12.24 5.20 4.41
CA ALA A 301 11.02 6.00 4.38
C ALA A 301 10.08 5.67 5.57
N ASP A 302 9.31 6.68 6.00
CA ASP A 302 8.45 6.67 7.19
C ASP A 302 7.46 5.48 7.25
N ASP A 303 7.33 4.86 8.43
CA ASP A 303 6.34 3.83 8.75
C ASP A 303 5.05 4.49 9.25
N HIS A 304 4.47 5.33 8.40
CA HIS A 304 3.07 5.67 8.51
C HIS A 304 2.21 4.43 8.17
N PRO A 305 0.94 4.35 8.62
CA PRO A 305 -0.03 3.49 7.94
C PRO A 305 0.21 3.57 6.43
N PRO A 306 0.19 2.45 5.67
CA PRO A 306 0.54 2.49 4.26
C PRO A 306 -0.21 3.65 3.63
N SER A 307 0.51 4.53 2.93
CA SER A 307 -0.16 5.64 2.27
C SER A 307 -1.17 4.99 1.33
N SER A 308 -2.43 5.07 1.67
CA SER A 308 -3.43 5.31 0.65
C SER A 308 -2.85 6.47 -0.17
N GLN A 309 -2.64 6.25 -1.47
CA GLN A 309 -1.93 7.15 -2.39
C GLN A 309 -1.83 8.59 -1.86
N PRO A 310 -0.62 9.16 -1.70
CA PRO A 310 -0.49 10.49 -1.11
C PRO A 310 -1.31 11.48 -1.92
N LEU A 311 -2.41 11.96 -1.32
CA LEU A 311 -3.17 13.09 -1.79
C LEU A 311 -2.59 14.40 -1.24
N GLU A 312 -1.27 14.53 -1.22
CA GLU A 312 -0.60 15.81 -0.97
C GLU A 312 0.02 16.34 -2.26
#